data_AF-A0A7S2P3Q4-F1
#
_entry.id   AF-A0A7S2P3Q4-F1
#
_cell.length_a   1.000
_cell.length_b   1.000
_cell.length_c   1.000
_cell.angle_alpha   90.00
_cell.angle_beta   90.00
_cell.angle_gamma   90.00
#
_symmetry.space_group_name_H-M   'P 1'
#
loop_
_entity.id
_entity.type
_entity.pdbx_description
1 polymer ?
#
loop_
_entity_poly.entity_id
_entity_poly.type
_entity_poly.pdbx_seq_one_letter_code
_entity_poly.pdbx_strand_id
1 'polypeptide(L)'
;MGAAKSGGVPATDHALLAVYPGWGMDGERMHSREYGVPPERWCVTKQDLRFLRSEIEKAIEDRRIAPTDCDPFDPCDRKTGPCMYNVVQSYMKPLTAHAGGMSWALMRHPNGLDCDMFLTHCWAEGAFELIDKVIWSWPMSTKGAWCCILANPQNLDISDLINDPGSSPFAKALCASSCLMVVPTRATSNYSRIWCIYEAFLAVELGKTVLTASSPIMHRLAYSVLIGLGISVPSFASGYWFSVNASLSLRESMPVVLFNFFPLTLACCSIWVTRHPRVSAVINCIGTSASMILVGGSVYRAVGGWGYLPVLRMTVPSCYFFCNEVDRLCSLRQDKEAGQLDSGYAGVHGAAASVEADRKRILDEIGHRDVKVDHSIRVLIESGMSTRCLRRAAKLGVDLRHAGELRWGFVMLSAWLVSQLLEAVSDVSNWPLTVLLPFVLVLALIWVLSQHDHKAFMATMLIKITLLVVLISLPAQLCTPFQDTAMLNALRHGDNKTKTDIIEELAKEAEELSMLVSHSLEAGFSILLLFSLVGRGWLAELPCIGPWLVQALGPGCACCRCRVCWRAHNSHDQDSGSECSLSDNASDASEANGSRSGNRTHGE
;
A
#
# COMPACT_ATOMS: atom_id res chain seq x y z
N MET A 1 -0.39 37.08 -56.01
CA MET A 1 0.42 35.95 -55.51
C MET A 1 1.69 36.51 -54.91
N GLY A 2 1.66 36.87 -53.62
CA GLY A 2 2.83 37.34 -52.89
C GLY A 2 3.46 36.16 -52.15
N ALA A 3 4.70 35.82 -52.50
CA ALA A 3 5.46 34.78 -51.82
C ALA A 3 5.76 35.22 -50.38
N ALA A 4 5.11 34.57 -49.40
CA ALA A 4 5.44 34.72 -47.99
C ALA A 4 6.88 34.23 -47.78
N LYS A 5 7.76 35.16 -47.39
CA LYS A 5 9.14 34.84 -46.99
C LYS A 5 9.08 33.91 -45.77
N SER A 6 9.48 32.66 -45.95
CA SER A 6 9.75 31.73 -44.86
C SER A 6 10.94 32.26 -44.04
N GLY A 7 10.64 33.00 -42.97
CA GLY A 7 11.64 33.40 -41.98
C GLY A 7 12.29 32.17 -41.39
N GLY A 8 13.62 32.07 -41.49
CA GLY A 8 14.38 30.97 -40.90
C GLY A 8 14.15 30.92 -39.40
N VAL A 9 13.76 29.75 -38.91
CA VAL A 9 13.61 29.44 -37.50
C VAL A 9 14.99 29.56 -36.82
N PRO A 10 15.16 30.38 -35.77
CA PRO A 10 16.46 30.59 -35.13
C PRO A 10 17.02 29.29 -34.51
N ALA A 11 18.34 29.16 -34.49
CA ALA A 11 19.06 27.95 -34.05
C ALA A 11 18.78 27.51 -32.59
N THR A 12 18.17 28.37 -31.77
CA THR A 12 17.68 28.07 -30.42
C THR A 12 16.59 27.00 -30.39
N ASP A 13 15.91 26.76 -31.51
CA ASP A 13 14.70 25.95 -31.51
C ASP A 13 14.98 24.44 -31.58
N HIS A 14 16.16 24.03 -32.06
CA HIS A 14 16.51 22.60 -32.13
C HIS A 14 16.68 21.96 -30.74
N ALA A 15 17.24 22.69 -29.77
CA ALA A 15 17.38 22.19 -28.40
C ALA A 15 16.03 22.07 -27.69
N LEU A 16 15.12 23.02 -27.94
CA LEU A 16 13.76 22.98 -27.40
C LEU A 16 12.96 21.83 -28.01
N LEU A 17 13.04 21.61 -29.33
CA LEU A 17 12.37 20.51 -30.01
C LEU A 17 12.83 19.13 -29.53
N ALA A 18 14.09 19.00 -29.08
CA ALA A 18 14.58 17.75 -28.49
C ALA A 18 13.92 17.44 -27.14
N VAL A 19 13.55 18.46 -26.36
CA VAL A 19 12.91 18.32 -25.04
C VAL A 19 11.38 18.35 -25.13
N TYR A 20 10.86 19.10 -26.11
CA TYR A 20 9.45 19.37 -26.36
C TYR A 20 9.16 19.18 -27.85
N PRO A 21 9.01 17.93 -28.32
CA PRO A 21 8.79 17.65 -29.74
C PRO A 21 7.54 18.31 -30.33
N GLY A 22 6.56 18.65 -29.49
CA GLY A 22 5.36 19.39 -29.90
C GLY A 22 5.54 20.91 -30.01
N TRP A 23 6.72 21.46 -29.69
CA TRP A 23 6.94 22.91 -29.68
C TRP A 23 6.62 23.57 -31.03
N GLY A 24 5.76 24.60 -31.01
CA GLY A 24 5.35 25.36 -32.19
C GLY A 24 4.18 24.75 -32.97
N MET A 25 3.62 23.61 -32.52
CA MET A 25 2.38 23.06 -33.09
C MET A 25 1.17 23.88 -32.62
N ASP A 26 0.10 23.88 -33.42
CA ASP A 26 -1.15 24.58 -33.08
C ASP A 26 -1.95 23.77 -32.04
N GLY A 27 -1.98 24.29 -30.80
CA GLY A 27 -2.65 23.64 -29.69
C GLY A 27 -4.16 23.48 -29.88
N GLU A 28 -4.85 24.42 -30.52
CA GLU A 28 -6.29 24.32 -30.76
C GLU A 28 -6.57 23.16 -31.72
N ARG A 29 -5.83 23.10 -32.82
CA ARG A 29 -5.91 21.99 -33.77
C ARG A 29 -5.60 20.65 -33.11
N MET A 30 -4.57 20.60 -32.26
CA MET A 30 -4.17 19.36 -31.57
C MET A 30 -5.23 18.84 -30.58
N HIS A 31 -6.08 19.70 -30.01
CA HIS A 31 -7.17 19.30 -29.12
C HIS A 31 -8.53 19.23 -29.83
N SER A 32 -8.58 19.58 -31.12
CA SER A 32 -9.81 19.52 -31.91
C SER A 32 -10.36 18.09 -32.00
N ARG A 33 -11.69 17.95 -32.00
CA ARG A 33 -12.34 16.63 -32.12
C ARG A 33 -12.14 15.96 -33.48
N GLU A 34 -11.92 16.75 -34.54
CA GLU A 34 -11.90 16.27 -35.92
C GLU A 34 -10.49 15.86 -36.38
N TYR A 35 -9.46 16.59 -35.95
CA TYR A 35 -8.08 16.42 -36.43
C TYR A 35 -7.04 16.26 -35.32
N GLY A 36 -7.45 16.42 -34.07
CA GLY A 36 -6.56 16.40 -32.91
C GLY A 36 -6.19 15.00 -32.44
N VAL A 37 -5.31 14.97 -31.44
CA VAL A 37 -5.00 13.74 -30.70
C VAL A 37 -6.17 13.43 -29.78
N PRO A 38 -6.69 12.19 -29.74
CA PRO A 38 -7.78 11.82 -28.83
C PRO A 38 -7.45 12.11 -27.36
N PRO A 39 -8.42 12.56 -26.53
CA PRO A 39 -8.18 12.93 -25.13
C PRO A 39 -7.57 11.84 -24.26
N GLU A 40 -7.94 10.59 -24.52
CA GLU A 40 -7.39 9.41 -23.88
C GLU A 40 -5.92 9.14 -24.22
N ARG A 41 -5.32 9.95 -25.11
CA ARG A 41 -3.91 9.88 -25.46
C ARG A 41 -3.07 11.05 -24.95
N TRP A 42 -3.66 11.97 -24.18
CA TRP A 42 -2.96 13.11 -23.59
C TRP A 42 -2.20 12.72 -22.31
N CYS A 43 -1.35 11.70 -22.42
CA CYS A 43 -0.68 11.08 -21.30
C CYS A 43 0.79 11.48 -21.18
N VAL A 44 1.34 11.25 -20.00
CA VAL A 44 2.75 11.47 -19.67
C VAL A 44 3.38 10.17 -19.17
N THR A 45 4.69 10.05 -19.28
CA THR A 45 5.44 8.91 -18.75
C THR A 45 5.95 9.17 -17.34
N LYS A 46 6.42 8.11 -16.67
CA LYS A 46 7.15 8.22 -15.39
C LYS A 46 8.38 9.14 -15.49
N GLN A 47 9.05 9.15 -16.65
CA GLN A 47 10.23 9.98 -16.87
C GLN A 47 9.88 11.46 -17.06
N ASP A 48 8.73 11.74 -17.68
CA ASP A 48 8.21 13.11 -17.81
C ASP A 48 7.91 13.73 -16.45
N LEU A 49 7.37 12.96 -15.50
CA LEU A 49 7.15 13.47 -14.14
C LEU A 49 8.47 13.77 -13.41
N ARG A 50 9.50 12.94 -13.57
CA ARG A 50 10.84 13.24 -13.03
C ARG A 50 11.41 14.52 -13.63
N PHE A 51 11.27 14.67 -14.94
CA PHE A 51 11.70 15.86 -15.65
C PHE A 51 10.94 17.10 -15.16
N LEU A 52 9.62 17.02 -15.04
CA LEU A 52 8.78 18.10 -14.52
C LEU A 52 9.19 18.49 -13.09
N ARG A 53 9.50 17.52 -12.23
CA ARG A 53 9.98 17.78 -10.87
C ARG A 53 11.23 18.65 -10.88
N SER A 54 12.23 18.28 -11.67
CA SER A 54 13.48 19.03 -11.80
C SER A 54 13.27 20.42 -12.40
N GLU A 55 12.36 20.54 -13.38
CA GLU A 55 12.01 21.83 -13.98
C GLU A 55 11.32 22.77 -12.99
N ILE A 56 10.45 22.25 -12.12
CA ILE A 56 9.82 23.04 -11.04
C ILE A 56 10.87 23.50 -10.04
N GLU A 57 11.80 22.63 -9.62
CA GLU A 57 12.90 23.01 -8.73
C GLU A 57 13.74 24.14 -9.33
N LYS A 58 14.12 24.01 -10.59
CA LYS A 58 14.85 25.05 -11.31
C LYS A 58 14.04 26.33 -11.43
N ALA A 59 12.73 26.24 -11.71
CA ALA A 59 11.87 27.42 -11.79
C ALA A 59 11.71 28.14 -10.44
N ILE A 60 11.77 27.43 -9.31
CA ILE A 60 11.82 28.03 -7.96
C ILE A 60 13.17 28.73 -7.75
N GLU A 61 14.28 28.09 -8.11
CA GLU A 61 15.63 28.66 -8.00
C GLU A 61 15.79 29.93 -8.86
N ASP A 62 15.22 29.91 -10.07
CA ASP A 62 15.16 31.06 -10.98
C ASP A 62 14.14 32.13 -10.55
N ARG A 63 13.38 31.90 -9.46
CA ARG A 63 12.26 32.74 -8.99
C ARG A 63 11.12 32.94 -10.01
N ARG A 64 11.00 32.03 -10.98
CA ARG A 64 9.84 31.97 -11.90
C ARG A 64 8.59 31.42 -11.22
N ILE A 65 8.77 30.55 -10.23
CA ILE A 65 7.72 30.16 -9.28
C ILE A 65 8.11 30.73 -7.92
N ALA A 66 7.33 31.69 -7.42
CA ALA A 66 7.56 32.33 -6.13
C ALA A 66 6.40 32.01 -5.16
N PRO A 67 6.64 32.01 -3.85
CA PRO A 67 5.56 31.93 -2.86
C PRO A 67 4.56 33.08 -3.05
N THR A 68 3.28 32.80 -2.82
CA THR A 68 2.19 33.78 -2.92
C THR A 68 1.37 33.77 -1.64
N ASP A 69 0.50 34.76 -1.43
CA ASP A 69 -0.38 34.79 -0.25
C ASP A 69 -1.31 33.57 -0.16
N CYS A 70 -1.72 33.03 -1.32
CA CYS A 70 -2.56 31.83 -1.40
C CYS A 70 -1.75 30.51 -1.37
N ASP A 71 -0.44 30.57 -1.55
CA ASP A 71 0.48 29.43 -1.56
C ASP A 71 1.82 29.84 -0.94
N PRO A 72 1.86 30.02 0.41
CA PRO A 72 3.06 30.45 1.12
C PRO A 72 4.03 29.28 1.33
N PHE A 73 4.42 28.61 0.24
CA PHE A 73 5.36 27.49 0.30
C PHE A 73 6.78 27.97 0.64
N ASP A 74 7.55 27.13 1.31
CA ASP A 74 8.97 27.39 1.55
C ASP A 74 9.78 26.98 0.30
N PRO A 75 10.52 27.88 -0.35
CA PRO A 75 11.39 27.54 -1.49
C PRO A 75 12.43 26.45 -1.20
N CYS A 76 12.78 26.24 0.07
CA CYS A 76 13.67 25.17 0.52
C CYS A 76 12.95 23.84 0.79
N ASP A 77 11.60 23.80 0.78
CA ASP A 77 10.83 22.57 0.99
C ASP A 77 10.93 21.64 -0.23
N ARG A 78 11.81 20.65 -0.12
CA ARG A 78 11.98 19.60 -1.15
C ARG A 78 10.97 18.47 -1.06
N LYS A 79 10.05 18.49 -0.08
CA LYS A 79 9.08 17.41 0.17
C LYS A 79 7.69 17.73 -0.38
N THR A 80 7.23 18.96 -0.24
CA THR A 80 5.88 19.34 -0.70
C THR A 80 5.93 20.25 -1.90
N GLY A 81 6.76 21.30 -1.83
CA GLY A 81 6.86 22.29 -2.89
C GLY A 81 5.61 23.18 -3.02
N PRO A 82 5.55 24.01 -4.08
CA PRO A 82 4.40 24.87 -4.39
C PRO A 82 3.15 24.04 -4.68
N CYS A 83 1.95 24.59 -4.42
CA CYS A 83 0.73 23.91 -4.85
C CYS A 83 0.57 23.92 -6.38
N MET A 84 -0.21 22.98 -6.92
CA MET A 84 -0.38 22.86 -8.36
C MET A 84 -1.04 24.09 -9.01
N TYR A 85 -1.87 24.86 -8.29
CA TYR A 85 -2.36 26.15 -8.79
C TYR A 85 -1.22 27.10 -9.16
N ASN A 86 -0.23 27.25 -8.26
CA ASN A 86 0.91 28.14 -8.48
C ASN A 86 1.81 27.63 -9.61
N VAL A 87 2.10 26.32 -9.64
CA VAL A 87 2.88 25.70 -10.73
C VAL A 87 2.21 25.92 -12.09
N VAL A 88 0.90 25.71 -12.19
CA VAL A 88 0.17 25.89 -13.45
C VAL A 88 0.21 27.34 -13.90
N GLN A 89 -0.07 28.30 -13.00
CA GLN A 89 -0.13 29.72 -13.37
C GLN A 89 1.25 30.31 -13.66
N SER A 90 2.24 30.04 -12.82
CA SER A 90 3.55 30.68 -12.86
C SER A 90 4.52 30.00 -13.83
N TYR A 91 4.32 28.72 -14.16
CA TYR A 91 5.22 27.95 -15.02
C TYR A 91 4.52 27.31 -16.22
N MET A 92 3.48 26.49 -16.02
CA MET A 92 2.93 25.69 -17.12
C MET A 92 2.22 26.52 -18.18
N LYS A 93 1.38 27.48 -17.78
CA LYS A 93 0.64 28.35 -18.71
C LYS A 93 1.58 29.19 -19.58
N PRO A 94 2.55 29.96 -19.02
CA PRO A 94 3.52 30.68 -19.84
C PRO A 94 4.29 29.78 -20.80
N LEU A 95 4.75 28.61 -20.32
CA LEU A 95 5.50 27.68 -21.16
C LEU A 95 4.66 27.16 -22.34
N THR A 96 3.46 26.67 -22.05
CA THR A 96 2.57 26.10 -23.08
C THR A 96 1.99 27.16 -24.02
N ALA A 97 1.79 28.40 -23.57
CA ALA A 97 1.37 29.51 -24.42
C ALA A 97 2.43 29.81 -25.50
N HIS A 98 3.71 29.92 -25.09
CA HIS A 98 4.82 30.09 -26.03
C HIS A 98 4.99 28.91 -26.99
N ALA A 99 4.62 27.70 -26.56
CA ALA A 99 4.71 26.49 -27.37
C ALA A 99 3.56 26.32 -28.38
N GLY A 100 2.55 27.21 -28.40
CA GLY A 100 1.40 27.12 -29.30
C GLY A 100 0.06 26.77 -28.62
N GLY A 101 0.00 26.81 -27.29
CA GLY A 101 -1.25 26.70 -26.51
C GLY A 101 -1.72 25.28 -26.19
N MET A 102 -0.97 24.25 -26.58
CA MET A 102 -1.31 22.85 -26.30
C MET A 102 -1.13 22.46 -24.82
N SER A 103 -1.67 21.32 -24.41
CA SER A 103 -1.38 20.73 -23.10
C SER A 103 0.09 20.33 -22.98
N TRP A 104 0.59 20.29 -21.75
CA TRP A 104 1.98 19.90 -21.50
C TRP A 104 2.26 18.46 -21.96
N ALA A 105 1.28 17.57 -21.84
CA ALA A 105 1.36 16.19 -22.34
C ALA A 105 1.59 16.15 -23.86
N LEU A 106 0.82 16.89 -24.65
CA LEU A 106 0.99 16.92 -26.12
C LEU A 106 2.24 17.70 -26.56
N MET A 107 2.69 18.67 -25.77
CA MET A 107 3.97 19.34 -25.98
C MET A 107 5.15 18.36 -25.85
N ARG A 108 5.05 17.37 -24.95
CA ARG A 108 6.03 16.29 -24.78
C ARG A 108 5.85 15.16 -25.78
N HIS A 109 4.60 14.82 -26.09
CA HIS A 109 4.23 13.67 -26.92
C HIS A 109 3.21 14.09 -27.97
N PRO A 110 3.63 14.69 -29.10
CA PRO A 110 2.70 15.27 -30.06
C PRO A 110 1.80 14.25 -30.77
N ASN A 111 2.19 12.97 -30.76
CA ASN A 111 1.37 11.86 -31.28
C ASN A 111 0.49 11.21 -30.19
N GLY A 112 0.55 11.71 -28.96
CA GLY A 112 -0.07 11.11 -27.78
C GLY A 112 0.53 9.77 -27.35
N LEU A 113 0.17 9.34 -26.15
CA LEU A 113 0.56 8.07 -25.52
C LEU A 113 -0.67 7.32 -25.04
N ASP A 114 -0.66 5.99 -25.08
CA ASP A 114 -1.76 5.20 -24.54
C ASP A 114 -1.95 5.45 -23.03
N CYS A 115 -3.20 5.58 -22.59
CA CYS A 115 -3.54 5.77 -21.19
C CYS A 115 -3.62 4.43 -20.46
N ASP A 116 -2.56 4.05 -19.73
CA ASP A 116 -2.57 2.84 -18.90
C ASP A 116 -3.13 3.12 -17.50
N MET A 117 -2.97 4.33 -16.99
CA MET A 117 -3.34 4.74 -15.63
C MET A 117 -3.95 6.15 -15.64
N PHE A 118 -5.04 6.34 -14.90
CA PHE A 118 -5.63 7.66 -14.69
C PHE A 118 -5.25 8.18 -13.30
N LEU A 119 -4.79 9.42 -13.18
CA LEU A 119 -4.48 10.06 -11.91
C LEU A 119 -5.62 10.98 -11.48
N THR A 120 -6.20 10.73 -10.29
CA THR A 120 -7.11 11.66 -9.61
C THR A 120 -6.41 12.34 -8.46
N HIS A 121 -6.44 13.67 -8.44
CA HIS A 121 -5.64 14.48 -7.53
C HIS A 121 -6.32 15.83 -7.23
N CYS A 122 -5.87 16.53 -6.19
CA CYS A 122 -6.33 17.88 -5.88
C CYS A 122 -5.36 18.93 -6.43
N TRP A 123 -5.85 20.10 -6.85
CA TRP A 123 -4.97 21.19 -7.32
C TRP A 123 -4.31 21.97 -6.16
N ALA A 124 -4.86 21.88 -4.95
CA ALA A 124 -4.24 22.45 -3.75
C ALA A 124 -3.07 21.61 -3.23
N GLU A 125 -2.82 20.45 -3.83
CA GLU A 125 -1.71 19.57 -3.51
C GLU A 125 -0.35 20.18 -3.87
N GLY A 126 0.66 19.92 -3.04
CA GLY A 126 2.04 20.28 -3.34
C GLY A 126 2.62 19.47 -4.50
N ALA A 127 3.26 20.14 -5.45
CA ALA A 127 3.75 19.52 -6.67
C ALA A 127 4.80 18.42 -6.44
N PHE A 128 5.69 18.59 -5.44
CA PHE A 128 6.66 17.54 -5.11
C PHE A 128 5.98 16.36 -4.41
N GLU A 129 5.00 16.63 -3.54
CA GLU A 129 4.21 15.57 -2.89
C GLU A 129 3.50 14.71 -3.95
N LEU A 130 2.83 15.34 -4.93
CA LEU A 130 2.16 14.69 -6.05
C LEU A 130 3.11 13.81 -6.85
N ILE A 131 4.18 14.42 -7.36
CA ILE A 131 5.09 13.76 -8.27
C ILE A 131 5.80 12.59 -7.56
N ASP A 132 6.29 12.81 -6.34
CA ASP A 132 7.03 11.77 -5.60
C ASP A 132 6.12 10.60 -5.22
N LYS A 133 4.85 10.85 -4.83
CA LYS A 133 3.86 9.80 -4.58
C LYS A 133 3.55 8.99 -5.84
N VAL A 134 3.31 9.67 -6.95
CA VAL A 134 2.97 9.01 -8.23
C VAL A 134 4.14 8.18 -8.75
N ILE A 135 5.37 8.73 -8.74
CA ILE A 135 6.56 7.99 -9.18
C ILE A 135 6.82 6.76 -8.30
N TRP A 136 6.63 6.91 -6.98
CA TRP A 136 6.83 5.84 -6.02
C TRP A 136 5.81 4.71 -6.21
N SER A 137 4.53 5.05 -6.40
CA SER A 137 3.45 4.08 -6.57
C SER A 137 3.19 3.64 -8.02
N TRP A 138 4.00 4.09 -8.98
CA TRP A 138 3.82 3.79 -10.40
C TRP A 138 3.84 2.28 -10.67
N PRO A 139 2.75 1.66 -11.17
CA PRO A 139 2.70 0.23 -11.42
C PRO A 139 3.69 -0.20 -12.50
N MET A 140 4.36 -1.35 -12.32
CA MET A 140 5.41 -1.80 -13.24
C MET A 140 4.92 -2.03 -14.68
N SER A 141 3.65 -2.36 -14.87
CA SER A 141 3.04 -2.61 -16.19
C SER A 141 2.58 -1.33 -16.91
N THR A 142 2.60 -0.18 -16.25
CA THR A 142 2.05 1.09 -16.76
C THR A 142 3.14 1.90 -17.47
N LYS A 143 2.87 2.40 -18.67
CA LYS A 143 3.77 3.25 -19.45
C LYS A 143 3.29 4.70 -19.49
N GLY A 144 2.00 4.93 -19.69
CA GLY A 144 1.39 6.25 -19.75
C GLY A 144 0.40 6.51 -18.61
N ALA A 145 0.43 7.73 -18.07
CA ALA A 145 -0.55 8.22 -17.11
C ALA A 145 -1.24 9.49 -17.59
N TRP A 146 -2.56 9.54 -17.44
CA TRP A 146 -3.34 10.75 -17.66
C TRP A 146 -3.46 11.55 -16.36
N CYS A 147 -3.19 12.86 -16.41
CA CYS A 147 -3.23 13.75 -15.25
C CYS A 147 -3.78 15.12 -15.66
N CYS A 148 -4.87 15.58 -15.06
CA CYS A 148 -5.63 16.72 -15.60
C CYS A 148 -4.82 18.02 -15.73
N ILE A 149 -3.91 18.30 -14.78
CA ILE A 149 -3.00 19.46 -14.82
C ILE A 149 -2.00 19.43 -15.99
N LEU A 150 -1.68 18.23 -16.52
CA LEU A 150 -0.71 18.05 -17.60
C LEU A 150 -1.39 17.79 -18.95
N ALA A 151 -2.55 17.12 -18.90
CA ALA A 151 -3.27 16.62 -20.06
C ALA A 151 -4.21 17.66 -20.68
N ASN A 152 -4.83 18.51 -19.87
CA ASN A 152 -5.75 19.53 -20.38
C ASN A 152 -4.97 20.76 -20.88
N PRO A 153 -5.42 21.41 -21.96
CA PRO A 153 -4.79 22.63 -22.45
C PRO A 153 -5.09 23.78 -21.47
N GLN A 154 -4.06 24.29 -20.79
CA GLN A 154 -4.22 25.27 -19.71
C GLN A 154 -4.52 26.69 -20.20
N ASN A 155 -4.30 26.96 -21.50
CA ASN A 155 -4.50 28.27 -22.13
C ASN A 155 -5.73 28.33 -23.05
N LEU A 156 -6.42 27.20 -23.28
CA LEU A 156 -7.62 27.15 -24.12
C LEU A 156 -8.87 27.13 -23.23
N ASP A 157 -10.00 27.57 -23.80
CA ASP A 157 -11.30 27.39 -23.15
C ASP A 157 -11.73 25.93 -23.25
N ILE A 158 -11.75 25.24 -22.11
CA ILE A 158 -12.15 23.84 -22.02
C ILE A 158 -13.63 23.67 -21.67
N SER A 159 -14.41 24.75 -21.54
CA SER A 159 -15.81 24.71 -21.11
C SER A 159 -16.63 23.75 -21.97
N ASP A 160 -16.45 23.79 -23.30
CA ASP A 160 -17.12 22.88 -24.23
C ASP A 160 -16.65 21.42 -24.12
N LEU A 161 -15.40 21.21 -23.66
CA LEU A 161 -14.85 19.86 -23.43
C LEU A 161 -15.42 19.23 -22.17
N ILE A 162 -15.84 20.01 -21.17
CA ILE A 162 -16.33 19.51 -19.87
C ILE A 162 -17.83 19.70 -19.66
N ASN A 163 -18.51 20.37 -20.60
CA ASN A 163 -19.95 20.65 -20.50
C ASN A 163 -20.80 19.38 -20.38
N ASP A 164 -20.35 18.27 -20.99
CA ASP A 164 -20.95 16.95 -20.83
C ASP A 164 -19.96 16.02 -20.11
N PRO A 165 -20.16 15.70 -18.81
CA PRO A 165 -19.18 14.95 -18.04
C PRO A 165 -18.89 13.57 -18.65
N GLY A 166 -19.88 12.89 -19.24
CA GLY A 166 -19.74 11.57 -19.88
C GLY A 166 -18.87 11.56 -21.15
N SER A 167 -18.85 12.65 -21.93
CA SER A 167 -17.99 12.78 -23.12
C SER A 167 -16.72 13.58 -22.89
N SER A 168 -16.49 14.03 -21.65
CA SER A 168 -15.32 14.82 -21.28
C SER A 168 -13.99 14.08 -21.47
N PRO A 169 -12.87 14.81 -21.62
CA PRO A 169 -11.52 14.23 -21.61
C PRO A 169 -11.26 13.29 -20.44
N PHE A 170 -11.80 13.62 -19.27
CA PHE A 170 -11.68 12.82 -18.05
C PHE A 170 -12.32 11.44 -18.23
N ALA A 171 -13.56 11.39 -18.69
CA ALA A 171 -14.30 10.15 -18.89
C ALA A 171 -13.65 9.26 -19.96
N LYS A 172 -13.19 9.85 -21.07
CA LYS A 172 -12.52 9.12 -22.16
C LYS A 172 -11.20 8.50 -21.69
N ALA A 173 -10.35 9.27 -21.01
CA ALA A 173 -9.09 8.78 -20.49
C ALA A 173 -9.29 7.69 -19.42
N LEU A 174 -10.24 7.88 -18.50
CA LEU A 174 -10.55 6.87 -17.49
C LEU A 174 -11.17 5.61 -18.11
N CYS A 175 -11.95 5.73 -19.18
CA CYS A 175 -12.45 4.59 -19.93
C CYS A 175 -11.30 3.76 -20.54
N ALA A 176 -10.31 4.43 -21.12
CA ALA A 176 -9.13 3.80 -21.70
C ALA A 176 -8.16 3.20 -20.66
N SER A 177 -8.09 3.75 -19.45
CA SER A 177 -7.13 3.32 -18.43
C SER A 177 -7.38 1.91 -17.89
N SER A 178 -6.32 1.23 -17.44
CA SER A 178 -6.45 -0.06 -16.73
C SER A 178 -6.81 0.13 -15.25
N CYS A 179 -6.41 1.26 -14.65
CA CYS A 179 -6.63 1.58 -13.25
C CYS A 179 -6.76 3.10 -13.02
N LEU A 180 -7.33 3.44 -11.86
CA LEU A 180 -7.38 4.79 -11.28
C LEU A 180 -6.39 4.83 -10.11
N MET A 181 -5.50 5.80 -10.08
CA MET A 181 -4.63 6.08 -8.94
C MET A 181 -5.06 7.40 -8.29
N VAL A 182 -5.43 7.31 -7.02
CA VAL A 182 -5.82 8.44 -6.18
C VAL A 182 -4.59 8.92 -5.44
N VAL A 183 -4.29 10.21 -5.49
CA VAL A 183 -3.12 10.78 -4.81
C VAL A 183 -3.61 11.57 -3.58
N PRO A 184 -3.55 11.00 -2.37
CA PRO A 184 -3.91 11.74 -1.16
C PRO A 184 -2.99 12.94 -1.00
N THR A 185 -3.48 14.03 -0.41
CA THR A 185 -2.64 15.19 -0.08
C THR A 185 -2.88 15.67 1.34
N ARG A 186 -1.89 16.34 1.93
CA ARG A 186 -2.04 16.98 3.25
C ARG A 186 -2.93 18.23 3.24
N ALA A 187 -3.16 18.82 2.07
CA ALA A 187 -3.84 20.11 1.95
C ALA A 187 -5.36 19.98 2.11
N THR A 188 -5.97 19.03 1.42
CA THR A 188 -7.42 18.75 1.48
C THR A 188 -7.71 17.36 0.90
N SER A 189 -8.80 16.72 1.31
CA SER A 189 -9.23 15.47 0.68
C SER A 189 -9.57 15.69 -0.79
N ASN A 190 -9.12 14.78 -1.65
CA ASN A 190 -9.48 14.74 -3.07
C ASN A 190 -11.01 14.70 -3.24
N TYR A 191 -11.69 13.95 -2.39
CA TYR A 191 -13.13 13.75 -2.46
C TYR A 191 -13.95 14.90 -1.86
N SER A 192 -13.28 15.97 -1.41
CA SER A 192 -13.96 17.26 -1.21
C SER A 192 -14.31 17.94 -2.55
N ARG A 193 -13.84 17.43 -3.70
CA ARG A 193 -14.06 18.00 -5.03
C ARG A 193 -14.96 17.13 -5.90
N ILE A 194 -15.97 17.74 -6.53
CA ILE A 194 -16.98 17.00 -7.28
C ILE A 194 -16.43 16.22 -8.48
N TRP A 195 -15.43 16.76 -9.18
CA TRP A 195 -14.79 16.07 -10.31
C TRP A 195 -14.03 14.81 -9.85
N CYS A 196 -13.39 14.82 -8.68
CA CYS A 196 -12.74 13.62 -8.13
C CYS A 196 -13.75 12.55 -7.71
N ILE A 197 -14.93 12.95 -7.23
CA ILE A 197 -16.04 12.02 -6.98
C ILE A 197 -16.58 11.44 -8.28
N TYR A 198 -16.71 12.25 -9.33
CA TYR A 198 -17.12 11.77 -10.64
C TYR A 198 -16.14 10.75 -11.22
N GLU A 199 -14.84 10.99 -11.10
CA GLU A 199 -13.79 10.04 -11.47
C GLU A 199 -13.90 8.73 -10.68
N ALA A 200 -14.17 8.78 -9.37
CA ALA A 200 -14.43 7.60 -8.56
C ALA A 200 -15.70 6.86 -9.00
N PHE A 201 -16.78 7.59 -9.32
CA PHE A 201 -18.02 7.04 -9.86
C PHE A 201 -17.78 6.28 -11.16
N LEU A 202 -17.10 6.90 -12.12
CA LEU A 202 -16.75 6.25 -13.39
C LEU A 202 -15.87 5.01 -13.18
N ALA A 203 -14.89 5.07 -12.29
CA ALA A 203 -14.06 3.93 -11.96
C ALA A 203 -14.88 2.76 -11.36
N VAL A 204 -15.92 3.06 -10.58
CA VAL A 204 -16.85 2.05 -10.06
C VAL A 204 -17.71 1.45 -11.17
N GLU A 205 -18.29 2.26 -12.03
CA GLU A 205 -19.18 1.81 -13.12
C GLU A 205 -18.41 0.96 -14.15
N LEU A 206 -17.20 1.39 -14.51
CA LEU A 206 -16.30 0.66 -15.40
C LEU A 206 -15.62 -0.53 -14.69
N GLY A 207 -15.81 -0.65 -13.38
CA GLY A 207 -15.22 -1.69 -12.56
C GLY A 207 -13.69 -1.70 -12.59
N LYS A 208 -13.07 -0.52 -12.66
CA LYS A 208 -11.63 -0.32 -12.58
C LYS A 208 -11.12 -0.65 -11.18
N THR A 209 -9.83 -0.96 -11.11
CA THR A 209 -9.07 -1.01 -9.86
C THR A 209 -8.69 0.42 -9.47
N VAL A 210 -9.01 0.81 -8.23
CA VAL A 210 -8.57 2.08 -7.66
C VAL A 210 -7.44 1.82 -6.68
N LEU A 211 -6.32 2.54 -6.81
CA LEU A 211 -5.15 2.43 -5.97
C LEU A 211 -4.90 3.75 -5.24
N THR A 212 -4.44 3.71 -4.00
CA THR A 212 -3.95 4.89 -3.30
C THR A 212 -2.45 5.04 -3.55
N ALA A 213 -2.02 6.21 -4.03
CA ALA A 213 -0.61 6.56 -4.16
C ALA A 213 0.01 6.81 -2.79
N SER A 214 1.26 6.38 -2.61
CA SER A 214 1.93 6.41 -1.32
C SER A 214 3.21 7.22 -1.35
N SER A 215 3.50 7.92 -0.26
CA SER A 215 4.77 8.65 -0.14
C SER A 215 5.97 7.69 -0.10
N PRO A 216 7.12 8.05 -0.69
CA PRO A 216 8.33 7.25 -0.58
C PRO A 216 8.75 7.13 0.90
N ILE A 217 9.06 5.90 1.33
CA ILE A 217 9.52 5.61 2.70
C ILE A 217 11.04 5.50 2.80
N MET A 218 11.78 5.76 1.73
CA MET A 218 13.22 5.46 1.62
C MET A 218 14.05 5.95 2.80
N HIS A 219 13.85 7.19 3.28
CA HIS A 219 14.60 7.69 4.44
C HIS A 219 14.28 6.90 5.73
N ARG A 220 13.01 6.57 5.95
CA ARG A 220 12.59 5.79 7.13
C ARG A 220 13.07 4.35 7.03
N LEU A 221 12.98 3.76 5.84
CA LEU A 221 13.49 2.42 5.55
C LEU A 221 15.00 2.35 5.75
N ALA A 222 15.76 3.30 5.19
CA ALA A 222 17.21 3.40 5.37
C ALA A 222 17.57 3.54 6.85
N TYR A 223 16.84 4.36 7.60
CA TYR A 223 17.04 4.49 9.04
C TYR A 223 16.76 3.18 9.80
N SER A 224 15.66 2.48 9.49
CA SER A 224 15.37 1.17 10.08
C SER A 224 16.39 0.10 9.67
N VAL A 225 16.93 0.15 8.45
CA VAL A 225 18.04 -0.70 7.99
C VAL A 225 19.29 -0.42 8.80
N LEU A 226 19.67 0.85 8.98
CA LEU A 226 20.85 1.23 9.76
C LEU A 226 20.72 0.80 11.22
N ILE A 227 19.56 0.99 11.85
CA ILE A 227 19.28 0.48 13.19
C ILE A 227 19.38 -1.06 13.21
N GLY A 228 18.73 -1.72 12.26
CA GLY A 228 18.75 -3.18 12.14
C GLY A 228 20.17 -3.73 12.02
N LEU A 229 21.02 -3.11 11.20
CA LEU A 229 22.44 -3.45 11.06
C LEU A 229 23.23 -3.18 12.34
N GLY A 230 23.01 -2.02 12.97
CA GLY A 230 23.64 -1.63 14.23
C GLY A 230 23.31 -2.60 15.38
N ILE A 231 22.14 -3.23 15.36
CA ILE A 231 21.74 -4.28 16.31
C ILE A 231 22.29 -5.65 15.89
N SER A 232 22.18 -5.98 14.60
CA SER A 232 22.48 -7.33 14.08
C SER A 232 23.95 -7.68 14.20
N VAL A 233 24.87 -6.76 13.89
CA VAL A 233 26.31 -7.03 13.87
C VAL A 233 26.86 -7.35 15.28
N PRO A 234 26.62 -6.53 16.33
CA PRO A 234 27.06 -6.86 17.68
C PRO A 234 26.40 -8.12 18.24
N SER A 235 25.11 -8.33 17.92
CA SER A 235 24.36 -9.53 18.33
C SER A 235 24.97 -10.80 17.74
N PHE A 236 25.27 -10.80 16.44
CA PHE A 236 25.96 -11.89 15.76
C PHE A 236 27.33 -12.17 16.38
N ALA A 237 28.14 -11.12 16.57
CA ALA A 237 29.47 -11.24 17.15
C ALA A 237 29.42 -11.82 18.58
N SER A 238 28.42 -11.41 19.36
CA SER A 238 28.18 -11.92 20.72
C SER A 238 27.81 -13.41 20.71
N GLY A 239 26.91 -13.84 19.83
CA GLY A 239 26.54 -15.25 19.69
C GLY A 239 27.70 -16.13 19.23
N TYR A 240 28.50 -15.64 18.29
CA TYR A 240 29.73 -16.30 17.83
C TYR A 240 30.75 -16.40 18.97
N TRP A 241 31.06 -15.28 19.64
CA TRP A 241 32.01 -15.22 20.75
C TRP A 241 31.60 -16.12 21.92
N PHE A 242 30.32 -16.09 22.30
CA PHE A 242 29.79 -16.97 23.34
C PHE A 242 29.99 -18.45 22.97
N SER A 243 29.77 -18.80 21.70
CA SER A 243 29.93 -20.18 21.23
C SER A 243 31.39 -20.64 21.20
N VAL A 244 32.34 -19.72 20.99
CA VAL A 244 33.78 -19.99 21.07
C VAL A 244 34.24 -20.23 22.52
N ASN A 245 33.71 -19.44 23.47
CA ASN A 245 34.19 -19.43 24.85
C ASN A 245 33.39 -20.32 25.82
N ALA A 246 32.19 -20.77 25.43
CA ALA A 246 31.41 -21.68 26.25
C ALA A 246 32.17 -23.01 26.45
N SER A 247 32.32 -23.42 27.70
CA SER A 247 32.99 -24.68 28.06
C SER A 247 32.30 -25.88 27.40
N LEU A 248 33.08 -26.92 27.09
CA LEU A 248 32.59 -28.17 26.48
C LEU A 248 31.37 -28.77 27.21
N SER A 249 31.22 -28.57 28.52
CA SER A 249 30.07 -29.11 29.29
C SER A 249 28.74 -28.39 29.06
N LEU A 250 28.75 -27.07 28.79
CA LEU A 250 27.55 -26.32 28.39
C LEU A 250 27.17 -26.58 26.93
N ARG A 251 28.13 -27.06 26.13
CA ARG A 251 28.00 -27.28 24.68
C ARG A 251 27.03 -28.41 24.33
N GLU A 252 26.95 -29.44 25.16
CA GLU A 252 26.10 -30.62 24.92
C GLU A 252 24.69 -30.48 25.53
N SER A 253 24.49 -29.60 26.50
CA SER A 253 23.26 -29.57 27.32
C SER A 253 22.32 -28.39 27.05
N MET A 254 22.72 -27.41 26.23
CA MET A 254 21.84 -26.28 25.91
C MET A 254 20.67 -26.79 25.04
N PRO A 255 19.43 -26.81 25.54
CA PRO A 255 18.34 -27.48 24.85
C PRO A 255 18.01 -26.74 23.57
N VAL A 256 18.15 -27.43 22.44
CA VAL A 256 17.72 -27.01 21.09
C VAL A 256 16.28 -26.48 21.09
N VAL A 257 15.47 -26.98 22.04
CA VAL A 257 14.12 -26.52 22.38
C VAL A 257 14.11 -25.00 22.68
N LEU A 258 14.88 -24.50 23.65
CA LEU A 258 14.85 -23.08 24.02
C LEU A 258 15.30 -22.16 22.87
N PHE A 259 16.20 -22.63 22.00
CA PHE A 259 16.67 -21.90 20.83
C PHE A 259 15.56 -21.66 19.80
N ASN A 260 14.65 -22.62 19.59
CA ASN A 260 13.58 -22.49 18.61
C ASN A 260 12.34 -21.77 19.16
N PHE A 261 12.00 -21.99 20.45
CA PHE A 261 10.79 -21.41 21.04
C PHE A 261 10.92 -19.93 21.40
N PHE A 262 12.13 -19.43 21.67
CA PHE A 262 12.31 -18.03 22.06
C PHE A 262 11.98 -17.03 20.94
N PRO A 263 12.54 -17.15 19.71
CA PRO A 263 12.15 -16.27 18.61
C PRO A 263 10.68 -16.43 18.24
N LEU A 264 10.09 -17.63 18.45
CA LEU A 264 8.70 -17.90 18.13
C LEU A 264 7.77 -17.16 19.11
N THR A 265 8.13 -17.18 20.39
CA THR A 265 7.43 -16.41 21.42
C THR A 265 7.49 -14.92 21.10
N LEU A 266 8.65 -14.39 20.71
CA LEU A 266 8.78 -13.00 20.28
C LEU A 266 7.99 -12.70 19.01
N ALA A 267 7.90 -13.64 18.06
CA ALA A 267 7.08 -13.48 16.87
C ALA A 267 5.59 -13.42 17.21
N CYS A 268 5.10 -14.30 18.09
CA CYS A 268 3.74 -14.28 18.61
C CYS A 268 3.43 -12.97 19.35
N CYS A 269 4.34 -12.51 20.22
CA CYS A 269 4.25 -11.21 20.88
C CYS A 269 4.19 -10.08 19.85
N SER A 270 5.04 -10.13 18.82
CA SER A 270 5.06 -9.12 17.76
C SER A 270 3.71 -9.04 17.04
N ILE A 271 3.12 -10.17 16.65
CA ILE A 271 1.78 -10.22 16.02
C ILE A 271 0.74 -9.54 16.91
N TRP A 272 0.72 -9.84 18.20
CA TRP A 272 -0.26 -9.27 19.14
C TRP A 272 -0.06 -7.75 19.32
N VAL A 273 1.18 -7.30 19.32
CA VAL A 273 1.59 -5.93 19.60
C VAL A 273 1.61 -5.04 18.35
N THR A 274 1.36 -5.59 17.15
CA THR A 274 1.27 -4.81 15.90
C THR A 274 0.30 -3.63 15.97
N ARG A 275 -0.67 -3.64 16.89
CA ARG A 275 -1.59 -2.52 17.17
C ARG A 275 -0.93 -1.29 17.79
N HIS A 276 0.25 -1.45 18.37
CA HIS A 276 0.98 -0.38 19.05
C HIS A 276 2.33 -0.19 18.33
N PRO A 277 2.40 0.73 17.36
CA PRO A 277 3.58 0.87 16.48
C PRO A 277 4.90 1.08 17.24
N ARG A 278 4.88 1.78 18.38
CA ARG A 278 6.08 1.98 19.21
C ARG A 278 6.56 0.69 19.86
N VAL A 279 5.63 -0.09 20.43
CA VAL A 279 5.97 -1.34 21.11
C VAL A 279 6.37 -2.41 20.09
N SER A 280 5.71 -2.42 18.92
CA SER A 280 6.07 -3.32 17.81
C SER A 280 7.51 -3.06 17.32
N ALA A 281 7.93 -1.80 17.18
CA ALA A 281 9.31 -1.48 16.82
C ALA A 281 10.32 -2.02 17.83
N VAL A 282 10.05 -1.88 19.13
CA VAL A 282 10.91 -2.41 20.21
C VAL A 282 10.99 -3.93 20.15
N ILE A 283 9.85 -4.62 20.00
CA ILE A 283 9.82 -6.08 19.89
C ILE A 283 10.57 -6.56 18.65
N ASN A 284 10.44 -5.87 17.51
CA ASN A 284 11.20 -6.21 16.30
C ASN A 284 12.71 -6.04 16.50
N CYS A 285 13.15 -5.02 17.23
CA CYS A 285 14.56 -4.84 17.59
C CYS A 285 15.07 -5.98 18.49
N ILE A 286 14.32 -6.32 19.54
CA ILE A 286 14.67 -7.42 20.46
C ILE A 286 14.70 -8.75 19.71
N GLY A 287 13.68 -9.03 18.88
CA GLY A 287 13.58 -10.24 18.06
C GLY A 287 14.72 -10.36 17.05
N THR A 288 15.09 -9.26 16.41
CA THR A 288 16.25 -9.22 15.49
C THR A 288 17.54 -9.52 16.24
N SER A 289 17.78 -8.87 17.38
CA SER A 289 18.98 -9.11 18.21
C SER A 289 19.07 -10.57 18.66
N ALA A 290 17.98 -11.10 19.21
CA ALA A 290 17.89 -12.49 19.66
C ALA A 290 18.20 -13.47 18.52
N SER A 291 17.55 -13.29 17.37
CA SER A 291 17.73 -14.17 16.22
C SER A 291 19.18 -14.12 15.70
N MET A 292 19.79 -12.93 15.65
CA MET A 292 21.18 -12.78 15.21
C MET A 292 22.21 -13.39 16.17
N ILE A 293 21.95 -13.40 17.48
CA ILE A 293 22.76 -14.17 18.45
C ILE A 293 22.72 -15.66 18.08
N LEU A 294 21.55 -16.20 17.75
CA LEU A 294 21.40 -17.61 17.37
C LEU A 294 22.11 -17.93 16.04
N VAL A 295 22.03 -17.01 15.07
CA VAL A 295 22.75 -17.13 13.79
C VAL A 295 24.27 -17.17 14.03
N GLY A 296 24.80 -16.26 14.85
CA GLY A 296 26.23 -16.22 15.19
C GLY A 296 26.74 -17.53 15.80
N GLY A 297 25.98 -18.10 16.74
CA GLY A 297 26.32 -19.39 17.32
C GLY A 297 26.22 -20.56 16.32
N SER A 298 25.23 -20.51 15.42
CA SER A 298 25.04 -21.52 14.38
C SER A 298 26.17 -21.50 13.34
N VAL A 299 26.66 -20.32 12.96
CA VAL A 299 27.80 -20.17 12.03
C VAL A 299 29.06 -20.79 12.61
N TYR A 300 29.34 -20.54 13.90
CA TYR A 300 30.47 -21.17 14.57
C TYR A 300 30.41 -22.71 14.50
N ARG A 301 29.22 -23.30 14.73
CA ARG A 301 29.02 -24.76 14.60
C ARG A 301 29.21 -25.24 13.15
N ALA A 302 28.68 -24.50 12.18
CA ALA A 302 28.83 -24.82 10.76
C ALA A 302 30.30 -24.86 10.32
N VAL A 303 31.11 -23.89 10.74
CA VAL A 303 32.57 -23.87 10.51
C VAL A 303 33.25 -25.08 11.14
N GLY A 304 32.72 -25.60 12.25
CA GLY A 304 33.16 -26.84 12.89
C GLY A 304 32.67 -28.13 12.22
N GLY A 305 32.07 -28.08 11.02
CA GLY A 305 31.66 -29.25 10.23
C GLY A 305 30.19 -29.67 10.37
N TRP A 306 29.35 -28.91 11.08
CA TRP A 306 27.94 -29.26 11.33
C TRP A 306 26.98 -28.91 10.18
N GLY A 307 27.50 -28.47 9.03
CA GLY A 307 26.72 -28.06 7.86
C GLY A 307 26.08 -26.67 8.02
N TYR A 308 25.56 -26.13 6.90
CA TYR A 308 25.01 -24.78 6.82
C TYR A 308 23.50 -24.67 7.05
N LEU A 309 22.79 -25.81 7.12
CA LEU A 309 21.33 -25.82 7.27
C LEU A 309 20.84 -25.09 8.55
N PRO A 310 21.49 -25.24 9.73
CA PRO A 310 21.11 -24.51 10.94
C PRO A 310 21.28 -22.98 10.79
N VAL A 311 22.27 -22.53 10.02
CA VAL A 311 22.50 -21.10 9.76
C VAL A 311 21.34 -20.54 8.95
N LEU A 312 20.92 -21.24 7.89
CA LEU A 312 19.78 -20.84 7.07
C LEU A 312 18.51 -20.76 7.92
N ARG A 313 18.25 -21.79 8.74
CA ARG A 313 17.08 -21.86 9.64
C ARG A 313 17.02 -20.65 10.58
N MET A 314 18.13 -20.27 11.19
CA MET A 314 18.18 -19.14 12.12
C MET A 314 18.16 -17.77 11.42
N THR A 315 18.43 -17.71 10.12
CA THR A 315 18.38 -16.46 9.35
C THR A 315 16.94 -16.03 9.03
N VAL A 316 16.03 -16.98 8.80
CA VAL A 316 14.62 -16.68 8.46
C VAL A 316 13.89 -15.86 9.55
N PRO A 317 13.99 -16.18 10.86
CA PRO A 317 13.45 -15.34 11.94
C PRO A 317 13.99 -13.90 11.92
N SER A 318 15.28 -13.71 11.67
CA SER A 318 15.87 -12.37 11.55
C SER A 318 15.25 -11.59 10.39
N CYS A 319 15.08 -12.24 9.24
CA CYS A 319 14.38 -11.65 8.10
C CYS A 319 12.92 -11.33 8.43
N TYR A 320 12.23 -12.17 9.21
CA TYR A 320 10.88 -11.90 9.67
C TYR A 320 10.78 -10.59 10.46
N PHE A 321 11.61 -10.40 11.50
CA PHE A 321 11.54 -9.19 12.32
C PHE A 321 11.92 -7.93 11.52
N PHE A 322 12.85 -8.06 10.58
CA PHE A 322 13.18 -6.98 9.65
C PHE A 322 12.00 -6.64 8.72
N CYS A 323 11.42 -7.63 8.05
CA CYS A 323 10.25 -7.45 7.20
C CYS A 323 9.05 -6.89 7.97
N ASN A 324 8.82 -7.35 9.20
CA ASN A 324 7.73 -6.85 10.04
C ASN A 324 7.93 -5.39 10.46
N GLU A 325 9.18 -4.92 10.59
CA GLU A 325 9.48 -3.49 10.79
C GLU A 325 9.18 -2.67 9.54
N VAL A 326 9.48 -3.20 8.34
CA VAL A 326 9.08 -2.57 7.08
C VAL A 326 7.56 -2.51 6.94
N ASP A 327 6.86 -3.61 7.23
CA ASP A 327 5.39 -3.66 7.21
C ASP A 327 4.79 -2.62 8.16
N ARG A 328 5.32 -2.51 9.39
CA ARG A 328 4.89 -1.51 10.37
C ARG A 328 5.02 -0.08 9.84
N LEU A 329 6.11 0.24 9.16
CA LEU A 329 6.32 1.56 8.55
C LEU A 329 5.36 1.82 7.39
N CYS A 330 5.08 0.80 6.58
CA CYS A 330 4.10 0.86 5.50
C CYS A 330 2.68 1.08 6.03
N SER A 331 2.28 0.35 7.07
CA SER A 331 0.97 0.46 7.72
C SER A 331 0.74 1.87 8.28
N LEU A 332 1.72 2.41 9.03
CA LEU A 332 1.67 3.80 9.54
C LEU A 332 1.51 4.86 8.45
N ARG A 333 2.10 4.63 7.28
CA ARG A 333 1.96 5.52 6.13
C ARG A 333 0.56 5.40 5.55
N GLN A 334 0.07 4.18 5.36
CA GLN A 334 -1.26 3.92 4.84
C GLN A 334 -2.34 4.53 5.73
N ASP A 335 -2.23 4.42 7.06
CA ASP A 335 -3.15 5.06 8.01
C ASP A 335 -3.18 6.59 7.82
N LYS A 336 -2.00 7.20 7.61
CA LYS A 336 -1.89 8.64 7.35
C LYS A 336 -2.56 9.02 6.03
N GLU A 337 -2.35 8.23 4.98
CA GLU A 337 -2.93 8.45 3.64
C GLU A 337 -4.45 8.24 3.65
N ALA A 338 -4.95 7.26 4.39
CA ALA A 338 -6.37 7.07 4.64
C ALA A 338 -6.97 8.28 5.36
N GLY A 339 -6.32 8.77 6.42
CA GLY A 339 -6.76 9.99 7.12
C GLY A 339 -6.75 11.24 6.25
N GLN A 340 -5.82 11.35 5.29
CA GLN A 340 -5.81 12.45 4.30
C GLN A 340 -7.02 12.39 3.36
N LEU A 341 -7.43 11.19 2.93
CA LEU A 341 -8.62 11.01 2.08
C LEU A 341 -9.92 11.20 2.85
N ASP A 342 -9.96 10.82 4.14
CA ASP A 342 -11.13 10.93 5.00
C ASP A 342 -11.37 12.37 5.48
N SER A 343 -10.30 13.13 5.71
CA SER A 343 -10.37 14.52 6.20
C SER A 343 -11.13 15.46 5.25
N GLY A 344 -12.37 15.79 5.62
CA GLY A 344 -13.24 16.71 4.88
C GLY A 344 -14.10 16.03 3.80
N TYR A 345 -14.10 14.70 3.73
CA TYR A 345 -15.02 13.97 2.88
C TYR A 345 -16.39 13.84 3.56
N ALA A 346 -17.39 14.53 3.01
CA ALA A 346 -18.76 14.59 3.55
C ALA A 346 -19.79 13.81 2.68
N GLY A 347 -19.31 12.86 1.88
CA GLY A 347 -20.13 12.13 0.89
C GLY A 347 -20.27 12.86 -0.45
N VAL A 348 -20.88 12.20 -1.44
CA VAL A 348 -21.04 12.72 -2.82
C VAL A 348 -21.66 14.11 -2.85
N HIS A 349 -22.73 14.35 -2.10
CA HIS A 349 -23.45 15.62 -2.08
C HIS A 349 -22.69 16.74 -1.37
N GLY A 350 -21.78 16.41 -0.46
CA GLY A 350 -20.98 17.36 0.31
C GLY A 350 -19.79 17.96 -0.47
N ALA A 351 -19.54 17.49 -1.68
CA ALA A 351 -18.38 17.92 -2.45
C ALA A 351 -18.55 19.29 -3.10
N ALA A 352 -17.49 20.09 -3.01
CA ALA A 352 -17.39 21.42 -3.57
C ALA A 352 -17.06 21.38 -5.07
N ALA A 353 -17.49 22.42 -5.77
CA ALA A 353 -17.16 22.66 -7.16
C ALA A 353 -16.72 24.11 -7.36
N SER A 354 -15.78 24.32 -8.28
CA SER A 354 -15.41 25.67 -8.71
C SER A 354 -16.52 26.31 -9.56
N VAL A 355 -17.33 25.49 -10.23
CA VAL A 355 -18.46 25.91 -11.06
C VAL A 355 -19.68 25.08 -10.65
N GLU A 356 -20.72 25.74 -10.11
CA GLU A 356 -21.90 25.03 -9.59
C GLU A 356 -22.69 24.29 -10.69
N ALA A 357 -22.65 24.79 -11.93
CA ALA A 357 -23.25 24.12 -13.08
C ALA A 357 -22.60 22.74 -13.34
N ASP A 358 -21.28 22.60 -13.18
CA ASP A 358 -20.59 21.30 -13.29
C ASP A 358 -21.09 20.36 -12.19
N ARG A 359 -21.21 20.87 -10.95
CA ARG A 359 -21.70 20.08 -9.81
C ARG A 359 -23.07 19.51 -10.11
N LYS A 360 -23.99 20.36 -10.56
CA LYS A 360 -25.34 19.92 -10.91
C LYS A 360 -25.33 18.84 -11.98
N ARG A 361 -24.62 19.05 -13.10
CA ARG A 361 -24.53 18.05 -14.19
C ARG A 361 -23.95 16.73 -13.73
N ILE A 362 -22.88 16.77 -12.93
CA ILE A 362 -22.24 15.57 -12.39
C ILE A 362 -23.19 14.82 -11.43
N LEU A 363 -23.85 15.54 -10.52
CA LEU A 363 -24.82 14.94 -9.60
C LEU A 363 -26.02 14.35 -10.35
N ASP A 364 -26.50 15.03 -11.39
CA ASP A 364 -27.55 14.54 -12.27
C ASP A 364 -27.12 13.24 -12.98
N GLU A 365 -25.88 13.14 -13.47
CA GLU A 365 -25.35 11.94 -14.12
C GLU A 365 -25.13 10.78 -13.13
N ILE A 366 -24.63 11.06 -11.92
CA ILE A 366 -24.51 10.07 -10.86
C ILE A 366 -25.91 9.53 -10.50
N GLY A 367 -26.89 10.42 -10.34
CA GLY A 367 -28.26 10.10 -10.01
C GLY A 367 -28.36 9.33 -8.68
N HIS A 368 -29.17 8.26 -8.66
CA HIS A 368 -29.41 7.42 -7.47
C HIS A 368 -28.24 6.48 -7.10
N ARG A 369 -27.08 6.61 -7.76
CA ARG A 369 -25.91 5.74 -7.55
C ARG A 369 -24.90 6.34 -6.56
N ASP A 370 -25.17 7.51 -6.01
CA ASP A 370 -24.38 8.19 -4.99
C ASP A 370 -23.96 7.28 -3.83
N VAL A 371 -24.89 6.48 -3.27
CA VAL A 371 -24.60 5.52 -2.18
C VAL A 371 -23.54 4.48 -2.60
N LYS A 372 -23.58 4.03 -3.86
CA LYS A 372 -22.60 3.07 -4.40
C LYS A 372 -21.22 3.71 -4.55
N VAL A 373 -21.16 4.99 -4.91
CA VAL A 373 -19.93 5.77 -5.01
C VAL A 373 -19.33 5.97 -3.63
N ASP A 374 -20.13 6.44 -2.67
CA ASP A 374 -19.69 6.65 -1.29
C ASP A 374 -19.16 5.35 -0.66
N HIS A 375 -19.87 4.25 -0.89
CA HIS A 375 -19.43 2.93 -0.44
C HIS A 375 -18.06 2.55 -1.04
N SER A 376 -17.82 2.82 -2.33
CA SER A 376 -16.53 2.53 -2.95
C SER A 376 -15.39 3.42 -2.45
N ILE A 377 -15.67 4.69 -2.16
CA ILE A 377 -14.69 5.62 -1.57
C ILE A 377 -14.34 5.13 -0.16
N ARG A 378 -15.31 4.72 0.66
CA ARG A 378 -15.04 4.12 1.97
C ARG A 378 -14.19 2.86 1.89
N VAL A 379 -14.49 1.96 0.93
CA VAL A 379 -13.64 0.77 0.66
C VAL A 379 -12.19 1.17 0.38
N LEU A 380 -11.97 2.20 -0.44
CA LEU A 380 -10.64 2.72 -0.74
C LEU A 380 -9.94 3.26 0.50
N ILE A 381 -10.63 4.10 1.29
CA ILE A 381 -10.09 4.71 2.50
C ILE A 381 -9.68 3.62 3.50
N GLU A 382 -10.56 2.64 3.76
CA GLU A 382 -10.31 1.59 4.76
C GLU A 382 -9.20 0.61 4.34
N SER A 383 -9.14 0.26 3.06
CA SER A 383 -8.24 -0.82 2.60
C SER A 383 -7.01 -0.36 1.83
N GLY A 384 -6.92 0.93 1.49
CA GLY A 384 -5.87 1.52 0.63
C GLY A 384 -6.01 1.21 -0.86
N MET A 385 -7.07 0.50 -1.27
CA MET A 385 -7.39 0.21 -2.67
C MET A 385 -8.88 -0.13 -2.84
N SER A 386 -9.42 -0.12 -4.05
CA SER A 386 -10.79 -0.55 -4.31
C SER A 386 -10.83 -1.43 -5.55
N THR A 387 -10.95 -2.75 -5.34
CA THR A 387 -11.16 -3.75 -6.39
C THR A 387 -12.62 -4.21 -6.40
N ARG A 388 -13.05 -4.89 -7.47
CA ARG A 388 -14.37 -5.52 -7.52
C ARG A 388 -14.57 -6.50 -6.36
N CYS A 389 -13.53 -7.27 -6.00
CA CYS A 389 -13.56 -8.24 -4.91
C CYS A 389 -13.73 -7.56 -3.54
N LEU A 390 -12.99 -6.48 -3.27
CA LEU A 390 -13.10 -5.74 -2.01
C LEU A 390 -14.46 -5.05 -1.88
N ARG A 391 -14.95 -4.40 -2.94
CA ARG A 391 -16.29 -3.81 -2.97
C ARG A 391 -17.38 -4.85 -2.72
N ARG A 392 -17.24 -6.07 -3.27
CA ARG A 392 -18.18 -7.18 -3.03
C ARG A 392 -18.15 -7.65 -1.58
N ALA A 393 -16.95 -7.83 -1.01
CA ALA A 393 -16.79 -8.22 0.39
C ALA A 393 -17.36 -7.16 1.35
N ALA A 394 -17.15 -5.87 1.05
CA ALA A 394 -17.66 -4.75 1.85
C ALA A 394 -19.19 -4.71 1.89
N LYS A 395 -19.86 -4.94 0.76
CA LYS A 395 -21.33 -5.05 0.68
C LYS A 395 -21.90 -6.15 1.57
N LEU A 396 -21.09 -7.16 1.89
CA LEU A 396 -21.44 -8.27 2.77
C LEU A 396 -21.02 -8.05 4.23
N GLY A 397 -20.59 -6.82 4.58
CA GLY A 397 -20.23 -6.43 5.95
C GLY A 397 -18.89 -6.98 6.43
N VAL A 398 -18.00 -7.36 5.52
CA VAL A 398 -16.62 -7.75 5.84
C VAL A 398 -15.81 -6.50 6.18
N ASP A 399 -15.04 -6.53 7.27
CA ASP A 399 -14.11 -5.46 7.62
C ASP A 399 -12.96 -5.43 6.61
N LEU A 400 -12.76 -4.28 5.99
CA LEU A 400 -11.75 -4.10 4.97
C LEU A 400 -10.48 -3.41 5.46
N ARG A 401 -10.39 -3.06 6.75
CA ARG A 401 -9.18 -2.41 7.26
C ARG A 401 -7.95 -3.27 7.00
N HIS A 402 -6.93 -2.66 6.40
CA HIS A 402 -5.69 -3.31 5.98
C HIS A 402 -5.87 -4.46 4.97
N ALA A 403 -7.04 -4.58 4.34
CA ALA A 403 -7.32 -5.65 3.38
C ALA A 403 -6.41 -5.64 2.14
N GLY A 404 -5.95 -4.47 1.73
CA GLY A 404 -5.00 -4.30 0.64
C GLY A 404 -3.54 -4.34 1.08
N GLU A 405 -3.25 -4.48 2.38
CA GLU A 405 -1.89 -4.41 2.91
C GLU A 405 -1.19 -5.77 2.79
N LEU A 406 -0.21 -5.87 1.89
CA LEU A 406 0.64 -7.05 1.79
C LEU A 406 1.73 -6.99 2.88
N ARG A 407 1.63 -7.88 3.86
CA ARG A 407 2.57 -7.97 4.99
C ARG A 407 3.63 -9.04 4.74
N TRP A 408 4.85 -8.61 4.39
CA TRP A 408 5.96 -9.54 4.11
C TRP A 408 6.41 -10.31 5.34
N GLY A 409 6.26 -9.74 6.54
CA GLY A 409 6.49 -10.45 7.79
C GLY A 409 5.64 -11.71 7.88
N PHE A 410 4.38 -11.69 7.44
CA PHE A 410 3.54 -12.91 7.47
C PHE A 410 4.04 -13.98 6.52
N VAL A 411 4.54 -13.60 5.35
CA VAL A 411 5.16 -14.54 4.39
C VAL A 411 6.42 -15.16 5.00
N MET A 412 7.30 -14.34 5.59
CA MET A 412 8.55 -14.81 6.21
C MET A 412 8.30 -15.70 7.43
N LEU A 413 7.34 -15.34 8.28
CA LEU A 413 6.96 -16.17 9.43
C LEU A 413 6.38 -17.51 8.99
N SER A 414 5.53 -17.50 7.97
CA SER A 414 4.97 -18.75 7.43
C SER A 414 6.05 -19.65 6.83
N ALA A 415 6.96 -19.08 6.04
CA ALA A 415 8.09 -19.81 5.48
C ALA A 415 8.98 -20.42 6.58
N TRP A 416 9.22 -19.66 7.66
CA TRP A 416 9.95 -20.16 8.81
C TRP A 416 9.24 -21.34 9.49
N LEU A 417 7.96 -21.19 9.81
CA LEU A 417 7.16 -22.23 10.47
C LEU A 417 7.02 -23.49 9.61
N VAL A 418 6.80 -23.35 8.29
CA VAL A 418 6.79 -24.47 7.35
C VAL A 418 8.15 -25.17 7.34
N SER A 419 9.26 -24.43 7.35
CA SER A 419 10.59 -25.03 7.46
C SER A 419 10.77 -25.83 8.76
N GLN A 420 10.21 -25.38 9.89
CA GLN A 420 10.24 -26.13 11.15
C GLN A 420 9.46 -27.44 11.04
N LEU A 421 8.28 -27.39 10.40
CA LEU A 421 7.42 -28.55 10.22
C LEU A 421 8.04 -29.57 9.25
N LEU A 422 8.66 -29.11 8.15
CA LEU A 422 9.34 -29.99 7.20
C LEU A 422 10.49 -30.77 7.84
N GLU A 423 11.28 -30.11 8.69
CA GLU A 423 12.38 -30.75 9.41
C GLU A 423 11.87 -31.82 10.39
N ALA A 424 10.78 -31.53 11.09
CA ALA A 424 10.16 -32.50 12.01
C ALA A 424 9.66 -33.78 11.28
N VAL A 425 9.42 -33.71 9.96
CA VAL A 425 8.94 -34.85 9.15
C VAL A 425 10.05 -35.48 8.30
N SER A 426 11.12 -34.74 7.97
CA SER A 426 12.19 -35.23 7.09
C SER A 426 12.96 -36.42 7.65
N ASP A 427 13.00 -36.58 8.97
CA ASP A 427 13.67 -37.70 9.62
C ASP A 427 12.90 -39.03 9.47
N VAL A 428 11.62 -38.97 9.07
CA VAL A 428 10.75 -40.16 9.02
C VAL A 428 10.55 -40.67 7.58
N SER A 429 10.61 -39.82 6.55
CA SER A 429 10.51 -40.27 5.15
C SER A 429 10.92 -39.20 4.11
N ASN A 430 11.35 -39.62 2.92
CA ASN A 430 11.55 -38.74 1.74
C ASN A 430 10.22 -38.21 1.11
N TRP A 431 9.08 -38.66 1.64
CA TRP A 431 7.73 -38.38 1.14
C TRP A 431 7.30 -36.90 1.10
N PRO A 432 7.65 -36.03 2.07
CA PRO A 432 7.07 -34.70 2.15
C PRO A 432 7.47 -33.82 0.96
N LEU A 433 8.70 -33.99 0.46
CA LEU A 433 9.23 -33.11 -0.57
C LEU A 433 8.56 -33.34 -1.93
N THR A 434 8.31 -34.60 -2.30
CA THR A 434 7.71 -34.95 -3.60
C THR A 434 6.24 -34.55 -3.67
N VAL A 435 5.52 -34.61 -2.55
CA VAL A 435 4.10 -34.22 -2.48
C VAL A 435 3.94 -32.70 -2.34
N LEU A 436 4.73 -32.03 -1.48
CA LEU A 436 4.55 -30.61 -1.19
C LEU A 436 5.10 -29.69 -2.29
N LEU A 437 6.15 -30.11 -2.99
CA LEU A 437 6.78 -29.26 -4.02
C LEU A 437 5.78 -28.83 -5.12
N PRO A 438 4.95 -29.72 -5.70
CA PRO A 438 3.88 -29.31 -6.61
C PRO A 438 2.94 -28.23 -6.04
N PHE A 439 2.49 -28.37 -4.78
CA PHE A 439 1.63 -27.36 -4.15
C PHE A 439 2.32 -26.01 -4.03
N VAL A 440 3.58 -26.00 -3.60
CA VAL A 440 4.38 -24.77 -3.47
C VAL A 440 4.56 -24.10 -4.84
N LEU A 441 4.85 -24.86 -5.89
CA LEU A 441 5.01 -24.32 -7.24
C LEU A 441 3.71 -23.73 -7.79
N VAL A 442 2.58 -24.42 -7.58
CA VAL A 442 1.25 -23.91 -8.00
C VAL A 442 0.87 -22.66 -7.21
N LEU A 443 1.08 -22.65 -5.88
CA LEU A 443 0.84 -21.47 -5.05
C LEU A 443 1.74 -20.30 -5.44
N ALA A 444 3.00 -20.54 -5.78
CA ALA A 444 3.92 -19.52 -6.27
C ALA A 444 3.45 -18.95 -7.63
N LEU A 445 2.95 -19.80 -8.53
CA LEU A 445 2.38 -19.36 -9.81
C LEU A 445 1.12 -18.52 -9.59
N ILE A 446 0.17 -18.99 -8.77
CA ILE A 446 -1.04 -18.24 -8.41
C ILE A 446 -0.62 -16.90 -7.80
N TRP A 447 0.34 -16.91 -6.87
CA TRP A 447 0.86 -15.70 -6.25
C TRP A 447 1.38 -14.73 -7.30
N VAL A 448 2.25 -15.13 -8.23
CA VAL A 448 2.82 -14.25 -9.25
C VAL A 448 1.72 -13.59 -10.10
N LEU A 449 0.73 -14.38 -10.53
CA LEU A 449 -0.36 -13.93 -11.40
C LEU A 449 -1.46 -13.14 -10.67
N SER A 450 -1.50 -13.21 -9.34
CA SER A 450 -2.56 -12.60 -8.54
C SER A 450 -2.45 -11.08 -8.44
N GLN A 451 -3.62 -10.43 -8.34
CA GLN A 451 -3.72 -9.01 -7.98
C GLN A 451 -3.25 -8.76 -6.54
N HIS A 452 -2.96 -7.50 -6.23
CA HIS A 452 -2.34 -7.12 -4.96
C HIS A 452 -3.20 -7.45 -3.73
N ASP A 453 -4.52 -7.18 -3.78
CA ASP A 453 -5.47 -7.54 -2.71
C ASP A 453 -5.55 -9.05 -2.49
N HIS A 454 -5.47 -9.82 -3.57
CA HIS A 454 -5.45 -11.27 -3.50
C HIS A 454 -4.15 -11.80 -2.86
N LYS A 455 -2.99 -11.22 -3.19
CA LYS A 455 -1.71 -11.52 -2.53
C LYS A 455 -1.76 -11.22 -1.03
N ALA A 456 -2.31 -10.07 -0.65
CA ALA A 456 -2.48 -9.69 0.76
C ALA A 456 -3.37 -10.69 1.52
N PHE A 457 -4.47 -11.14 0.89
CA PHE A 457 -5.33 -12.19 1.43
C PHE A 457 -4.60 -13.53 1.56
N MET A 458 -3.90 -13.98 0.52
CA MET A 458 -3.10 -15.22 0.54
C MET A 458 -2.05 -15.20 1.65
N ALA A 459 -1.33 -14.09 1.83
CA ALA A 459 -0.31 -13.95 2.87
C ALA A 459 -0.90 -14.13 4.27
N THR A 460 -2.05 -13.50 4.52
CA THR A 460 -2.72 -13.58 5.83
C THR A 460 -3.30 -14.98 6.08
N MET A 461 -3.87 -15.60 5.05
CA MET A 461 -4.39 -16.95 5.12
C MET A 461 -3.27 -17.97 5.35
N LEU A 462 -2.15 -17.83 4.63
CA LEU A 462 -0.97 -18.66 4.78
C LEU A 462 -0.50 -18.68 6.24
N ILE A 463 -0.33 -17.52 6.89
CA ILE A 463 0.13 -17.49 8.28
C ILE A 463 -0.88 -18.12 9.24
N LYS A 464 -2.19 -17.90 9.06
CA LYS A 464 -3.21 -18.46 9.95
C LYS A 464 -3.32 -19.97 9.83
N ILE A 465 -3.31 -20.49 8.60
CA ILE A 465 -3.31 -21.94 8.36
C ILE A 465 -2.03 -22.55 8.91
N THR A 466 -0.88 -21.91 8.69
CA THR A 466 0.41 -22.42 9.19
C THR A 466 0.42 -22.45 10.72
N LEU A 467 -0.07 -21.41 11.40
CA LEU A 467 -0.19 -21.38 12.86
C LEU A 467 -1.15 -22.47 13.38
N LEU A 468 -2.25 -22.72 12.68
CA LEU A 468 -3.17 -23.81 13.03
C LEU A 468 -2.49 -25.18 12.90
N VAL A 469 -1.75 -25.42 11.82
CA VAL A 469 -0.98 -26.66 11.64
C VAL A 469 0.08 -26.80 12.73
N VAL A 470 0.83 -25.74 13.05
CA VAL A 470 1.81 -25.76 14.16
C VAL A 470 1.14 -26.08 15.48
N LEU A 471 -0.04 -25.52 15.76
CA LEU A 471 -0.79 -25.80 16.99
C LEU A 471 -1.22 -27.27 17.08
N ILE A 472 -1.72 -27.84 15.98
CA ILE A 472 -2.10 -29.27 15.91
C ILE A 472 -0.88 -30.17 16.06
N SER A 473 0.26 -29.76 15.51
CA SER A 473 1.54 -30.49 15.56
C SER A 473 2.30 -30.30 16.87
N LEU A 474 1.89 -29.38 17.74
CA LEU A 474 2.62 -29.04 18.96
C LEU A 474 2.81 -30.23 19.92
N PRO A 475 1.81 -31.11 20.16
CA PRO A 475 2.01 -32.29 21.00
C PRO A 475 3.11 -33.20 20.44
N ALA A 476 3.13 -33.43 19.12
CA ALA A 476 4.17 -34.21 18.46
C ALA A 476 5.56 -33.59 18.70
N GLN A 477 5.69 -32.28 18.50
CA GLN A 477 6.95 -31.55 18.70
C GLN A 477 7.42 -31.53 20.17
N LEU A 478 6.50 -31.58 21.13
CA LEU A 478 6.84 -31.62 22.54
C LEU A 478 7.25 -33.02 22.99
N CYS A 479 6.79 -34.09 22.32
CA CYS A 479 7.14 -35.47 22.65
C CYS A 479 8.53 -35.87 22.17
N THR A 480 9.02 -35.35 21.03
CA THR A 480 10.31 -35.79 20.45
C THR A 480 11.52 -35.61 21.38
N PRO A 481 11.71 -34.50 22.13
CA PRO A 481 12.88 -34.37 23.00
C PRO A 481 12.82 -35.33 24.20
N PHE A 482 11.62 -35.69 24.65
CA PHE A 482 11.44 -36.68 25.71
C PHE A 482 11.80 -38.08 25.20
N GLN A 483 11.47 -38.41 23.95
CA GLN A 483 11.85 -39.67 23.32
C GLN A 483 13.37 -39.80 23.20
N ASP A 484 14.07 -38.78 22.71
CA ASP A 484 15.54 -38.78 22.63
C ASP A 484 16.19 -38.96 24.01
N THR A 485 15.66 -38.25 25.01
CA THR A 485 16.17 -38.32 26.39
C THR A 485 15.87 -39.69 27.02
N ALA A 486 14.67 -40.23 26.80
CA ALA A 486 14.29 -41.57 27.26
C ALA A 486 15.15 -42.64 26.59
N MET A 487 15.41 -42.52 25.29
CA MET A 487 16.27 -43.43 24.53
C MET A 487 17.73 -43.38 25.04
N LEU A 488 18.28 -42.18 25.27
CA LEU A 488 19.62 -42.02 25.84
C LEU A 488 19.72 -42.59 27.27
N ASN A 489 18.72 -42.36 28.11
CA ASN A 489 18.68 -42.91 29.46
C ASN A 489 18.51 -44.44 29.45
N ALA A 490 17.69 -44.96 28.52
CA ALA A 490 17.54 -46.38 28.30
C ALA A 490 18.88 -47.01 27.88
N LEU A 491 19.61 -46.43 26.93
CA LEU A 491 20.94 -46.89 26.53
C LEU A 491 21.90 -46.97 27.73
N ARG A 492 21.83 -46.00 28.65
CA ARG A 492 22.70 -45.93 29.83
C ARG A 492 22.47 -47.04 30.87
N HIS A 493 21.26 -47.57 31.02
CA HIS A 493 20.88 -48.43 32.16
C HIS A 493 20.98 -49.96 31.95
N GLY A 494 21.68 -50.45 30.91
CA GLY A 494 22.13 -51.85 30.82
C GLY A 494 21.11 -53.00 30.70
N ASP A 495 19.81 -52.82 30.95
CA ASP A 495 18.81 -53.91 30.87
C ASP A 495 18.25 -54.12 29.45
N ASN A 496 18.67 -55.16 28.74
CA ASN A 496 18.46 -55.27 27.30
C ASN A 496 17.03 -55.63 26.85
N LYS A 497 16.23 -56.32 27.68
CA LYS A 497 14.93 -56.85 27.22
C LYS A 497 13.80 -55.82 27.34
N THR A 498 13.77 -55.10 28.44
CA THR A 498 12.77 -54.03 28.68
C THR A 498 13.00 -52.83 27.76
N LYS A 499 14.21 -52.66 27.22
CA LYS A 499 14.58 -51.58 26.29
C LYS A 499 13.97 -51.72 24.91
N THR A 500 14.01 -52.91 24.32
CA THR A 500 13.52 -53.10 22.94
C THR A 500 12.03 -52.83 22.85
N ASP A 501 11.26 -53.31 23.82
CA ASP A 501 9.80 -53.16 23.82
C ASP A 501 9.40 -51.67 23.98
N ILE A 502 10.07 -50.93 24.87
CA ILE A 502 9.82 -49.49 25.07
C ILE A 502 10.25 -48.67 23.84
N ILE A 503 11.39 -49.01 23.23
CA ILE A 503 11.86 -48.30 22.03
C ILE A 503 10.93 -48.54 20.85
N GLU A 504 10.45 -49.77 20.64
CA GLU A 504 9.49 -50.08 19.57
C GLU A 504 8.15 -49.37 19.78
N GLU A 505 7.64 -49.32 21.02
CA GLU A 505 6.40 -48.61 21.34
C GLU A 505 6.55 -47.09 21.10
N LEU A 506 7.64 -46.48 21.58
CA LEU A 506 7.91 -45.05 21.35
C LEU A 506 8.14 -44.72 19.88
N ALA A 507 8.82 -45.59 19.13
CA ALA A 507 9.03 -45.41 17.69
C ALA A 507 7.71 -45.46 16.92
N LYS A 508 6.80 -46.36 17.31
CA LYS A 508 5.47 -46.44 16.72
C LYS A 508 4.64 -45.20 17.01
N GLU A 509 4.64 -44.70 18.25
CA GLU A 509 3.96 -43.45 18.60
C GLU A 509 4.55 -42.24 17.84
N ALA A 510 5.87 -42.18 17.68
CA ALA A 510 6.55 -41.15 16.91
C ALA A 510 6.15 -41.19 15.42
N GLU A 511 6.04 -42.38 14.83
CA GLU A 511 5.59 -42.57 13.45
C GLU A 511 4.13 -42.12 13.26
N GLU A 512 3.23 -42.52 14.18
CA GLU A 512 1.82 -42.09 14.16
C GLU A 512 1.68 -40.56 14.29
N LEU A 513 2.46 -39.93 15.18
CA LEU A 513 2.49 -38.47 15.34
C LEU A 513 3.05 -37.78 14.09
N SER A 514 4.13 -38.30 13.50
CA SER A 514 4.72 -37.76 12.27
C SER A 514 3.73 -37.84 11.09
N MET A 515 3.03 -38.96 10.96
CA MET A 515 1.94 -39.09 9.98
C MET A 515 0.83 -38.06 10.22
N LEU A 516 0.43 -37.80 11.46
CA LEU A 516 -0.57 -36.77 11.77
C LEU A 516 -0.10 -35.37 11.35
N VAL A 517 1.15 -35.01 11.62
CA VAL A 517 1.75 -33.73 11.18
C VAL A 517 1.76 -33.61 9.66
N SER A 518 2.17 -34.68 8.96
CA SER A 518 2.20 -34.74 7.50
C SER A 518 0.81 -34.54 6.88
N HIS A 519 -0.20 -35.27 7.36
CA HIS A 519 -1.58 -35.09 6.87
C HIS A 519 -2.15 -33.70 7.20
N SER A 520 -1.78 -33.13 8.36
CA SER A 520 -2.19 -31.77 8.73
C SER A 520 -1.59 -30.71 7.81
N LEU A 521 -0.32 -30.88 7.43
CA LEU A 521 0.34 -30.05 6.42
C LEU A 521 -0.36 -30.16 5.07
N GLU A 522 -0.59 -31.39 4.57
CA GLU A 522 -1.25 -31.62 3.29
C GLU A 522 -2.66 -31.00 3.24
N ALA A 523 -3.44 -31.19 4.31
CA ALA A 523 -4.75 -30.57 4.44
C ALA A 523 -4.65 -29.04 4.46
N GLY A 524 -3.69 -28.49 5.21
CA GLY A 524 -3.44 -27.05 5.27
C GLY A 524 -3.10 -26.45 3.90
N PHE A 525 -2.19 -27.07 3.15
CA PHE A 525 -1.82 -26.65 1.80
C PHE A 525 -2.97 -26.80 0.80
N SER A 526 -3.78 -27.85 0.92
CA SER A 526 -4.96 -28.06 0.09
C SER A 526 -6.01 -26.98 0.32
N ILE A 527 -6.29 -26.62 1.58
CA ILE A 527 -7.18 -25.53 1.95
C ILE A 527 -6.64 -24.19 1.43
N LEU A 528 -5.35 -23.94 1.60
CA LEU A 528 -4.69 -22.74 1.10
C LEU A 528 -4.81 -22.64 -0.42
N LEU A 529 -4.55 -23.71 -1.15
CA LEU A 529 -4.68 -23.77 -2.61
C LEU A 529 -6.12 -23.50 -3.03
N LEU A 530 -7.10 -24.18 -2.43
CA LEU A 530 -8.52 -24.01 -2.73
C LEU A 530 -8.94 -22.55 -2.56
N PHE A 531 -8.63 -21.93 -1.42
CA PHE A 531 -9.03 -20.54 -1.16
C PHE A 531 -8.23 -19.51 -1.96
N SER A 532 -7.00 -19.84 -2.38
CA SER A 532 -6.24 -19.01 -3.32
C SER A 532 -6.83 -19.07 -4.73
N LEU A 533 -7.43 -20.19 -5.14
CA LEU A 533 -8.13 -20.28 -6.43
C LEU A 533 -9.49 -19.56 -6.41
N VAL A 534 -10.27 -19.71 -5.32
CA VAL A 534 -11.59 -19.06 -5.17
C VAL A 534 -11.44 -17.55 -5.01
N GLY A 535 -10.47 -17.13 -4.21
CA GLY A 535 -10.23 -15.73 -3.87
C GLY A 535 -11.29 -15.13 -2.95
N ARG A 536 -10.91 -14.02 -2.31
CA ARG A 536 -11.71 -13.36 -1.27
C ARG A 536 -13.13 -12.99 -1.70
N GLY A 537 -13.27 -12.46 -2.93
CA GLY A 537 -14.55 -11.93 -3.42
C GLY A 537 -15.62 -13.02 -3.50
N TRP A 538 -15.29 -14.19 -4.03
CA TRP A 538 -16.20 -15.33 -4.12
C TRP A 538 -16.37 -16.02 -2.76
N LEU A 539 -15.31 -16.11 -1.96
CA LEU A 539 -15.39 -16.70 -0.61
C LEU A 539 -16.38 -15.93 0.28
N ALA A 540 -16.43 -14.61 0.14
CA ALA A 540 -17.37 -13.76 0.87
C ALA A 540 -18.84 -14.09 0.54
N GLU A 541 -19.13 -14.58 -0.67
CA GLU A 541 -20.49 -14.86 -1.12
C GLU A 541 -21.05 -16.20 -0.66
N LEU A 542 -20.22 -17.06 -0.05
CA LEU A 542 -20.73 -18.32 0.47
C LEU A 542 -21.85 -18.02 1.48
N PRO A 543 -23.06 -18.60 1.28
CA PRO A 543 -24.19 -18.32 2.15
C PRO A 543 -23.84 -18.62 3.60
N CYS A 544 -24.31 -17.77 4.52
CA CYS A 544 -24.17 -17.90 5.97
C CYS A 544 -22.73 -17.77 6.53
N ILE A 545 -21.73 -18.40 5.91
CA ILE A 545 -20.37 -18.51 6.46
C ILE A 545 -19.33 -17.65 5.73
N GLY A 546 -19.61 -17.20 4.50
CA GLY A 546 -18.63 -16.52 3.66
C GLY A 546 -18.00 -15.27 4.28
N PRO A 547 -18.80 -14.28 4.73
CA PRO A 547 -18.25 -13.07 5.35
C PRO A 547 -17.48 -13.37 6.63
N TRP A 548 -17.96 -14.33 7.42
CA TRP A 548 -17.27 -14.78 8.64
C TRP A 548 -15.93 -15.44 8.31
N LEU A 549 -15.89 -16.29 7.29
CA LEU A 549 -14.68 -17.01 6.88
C LEU A 549 -13.63 -16.04 6.31
N VAL A 550 -14.04 -15.10 5.46
CA VAL A 550 -13.15 -14.04 4.97
C VAL A 550 -12.62 -13.18 6.12
N GLN A 551 -13.46 -12.86 7.11
CA GLN A 551 -13.02 -12.13 8.31
C GLN A 551 -12.03 -12.96 9.14
N ALA A 552 -12.31 -14.26 9.32
CA ALA A 552 -11.49 -15.18 10.10
C ALA A 552 -10.13 -15.43 9.44
N LEU A 553 -10.05 -15.42 8.11
CA LEU A 553 -8.81 -15.64 7.34
C LEU A 553 -8.10 -14.34 6.93
N GLY A 554 -8.80 -13.21 6.89
CA GLY A 554 -8.25 -11.89 6.51
C GLY A 554 -7.56 -11.15 7.66
N PRO A 555 -6.99 -9.96 7.41
CA PRO A 555 -6.18 -9.23 8.42
C PRO A 555 -6.98 -8.68 9.61
N GLY A 556 -8.31 -8.65 9.54
CA GLY A 556 -9.16 -8.17 10.63
C GLY A 556 -9.20 -9.12 11.83
N CYS A 557 -9.12 -8.57 13.05
CA CYS A 557 -9.38 -9.36 14.26
C CYS A 557 -10.89 -9.52 14.48
N ALA A 558 -11.34 -10.76 14.72
CA ALA A 558 -12.72 -11.01 15.16
C ALA A 558 -13.10 -10.23 16.44
N CYS A 559 -12.11 -9.93 17.28
CA CYS A 559 -12.27 -9.18 18.53
C CYS A 559 -12.66 -7.70 18.34
N CYS A 560 -12.44 -7.11 17.15
CA CYS A 560 -12.74 -5.70 16.89
C CYS A 560 -14.23 -5.41 16.66
N ARG A 561 -15.10 -6.44 16.68
CA ARG A 561 -16.56 -6.27 16.78
C ARG A 561 -17.04 -5.80 18.17
N CYS A 562 -16.14 -5.48 19.09
CA CYS A 562 -16.52 -4.82 20.33
C CYS A 562 -17.35 -3.57 20.02
N ARG A 563 -18.63 -3.57 20.44
CA ARG A 563 -19.57 -2.45 20.30
C ARG A 563 -19.00 -1.10 20.75
N VAL A 564 -17.96 -1.09 21.58
CA VAL A 564 -17.28 0.12 22.08
C VAL A 564 -16.49 0.83 20.97
N CYS A 565 -15.77 0.11 20.11
CA CYS A 565 -15.05 0.74 18.97
C CYS A 565 -16.01 1.19 17.86
N TRP A 566 -17.10 0.44 17.65
CA TRP A 566 -18.12 0.81 16.66
C TRP A 566 -18.97 2.00 17.11
N ARG A 567 -19.33 2.09 18.41
CA ARG A 567 -20.05 3.25 18.95
C ARG A 567 -19.21 4.53 18.96
N ALA A 568 -17.91 4.45 19.25
CA ALA A 568 -17.04 5.62 19.26
C ALA A 568 -16.91 6.29 17.87
N HIS A 569 -17.07 5.53 16.79
CA HIS A 569 -17.08 6.08 15.43
C HIS A 569 -18.47 6.59 15.00
N ASN A 570 -19.55 5.87 15.34
CA ASN A 570 -20.91 6.28 14.95
C ASN A 570 -21.51 7.38 15.84
N SER A 571 -20.99 7.60 17.05
CA SER A 571 -21.45 8.72 17.90
C SER A 571 -21.03 10.08 17.35
N HIS A 572 -20.12 10.16 16.38
CA HIS A 572 -19.79 11.42 15.73
C HIS A 572 -20.74 11.80 14.58
N ASP A 573 -21.47 10.84 14.01
CA ASP A 573 -22.38 11.06 12.87
C ASP A 573 -23.85 11.26 13.28
N GLN A 574 -24.23 10.98 14.54
CA GLN A 574 -25.64 11.12 14.98
C GLN A 574 -25.97 12.41 15.74
N ASP A 575 -25.00 13.19 16.20
CA ASP A 575 -25.26 14.43 16.98
C ASP A 575 -25.22 15.73 16.16
N SER A 576 -25.01 15.68 14.83
CA SER A 576 -25.07 16.89 13.98
C SER A 576 -26.46 17.17 13.39
N GLY A 577 -27.50 16.43 13.79
CA GLY A 577 -28.84 16.49 13.20
C GLY A 577 -29.95 17.14 14.04
N SER A 578 -29.71 17.59 15.28
CA SER A 578 -30.78 18.15 16.10
C SER A 578 -30.31 19.27 17.05
N GLU A 579 -30.21 20.50 16.53
CA GLU A 579 -30.49 21.73 17.28
C GLU A 579 -30.37 22.96 16.35
N CYS A 580 -31.47 23.30 15.67
CA CYS A 580 -31.70 24.64 15.14
C CYS A 580 -33.21 24.93 15.18
N SER A 581 -33.73 25.07 16.41
CA SER A 581 -35.06 25.60 16.66
C SER A 581 -35.16 26.18 18.07
N LEU A 582 -34.66 27.40 18.26
CA LEU A 582 -34.98 28.32 19.35
C LEU A 582 -34.68 29.73 18.78
N SER A 583 -35.66 30.41 18.20
CA SER A 583 -36.72 31.23 18.81
C SER A 583 -36.35 32.72 18.86
N ASP A 584 -37.15 33.48 18.13
CA ASP A 584 -37.46 34.90 18.22
C ASP A 584 -37.28 35.55 19.61
N ASN A 585 -36.63 36.73 19.65
CA ASN A 585 -37.24 38.02 20.03
C ASN A 585 -36.21 39.09 20.43
N ALA A 586 -36.61 40.36 20.24
CA ALA A 586 -36.04 41.64 20.70
C ALA A 586 -35.24 42.40 19.61
N SER A 587 -35.88 43.24 18.78
CA SER A 587 -36.44 44.59 19.04
C SER A 587 -35.45 45.73 18.73
N ASP A 588 -35.80 46.49 17.69
CA ASP A 588 -35.79 47.96 17.60
C ASP A 588 -34.64 48.77 18.23
N ALA A 589 -33.85 49.40 17.37
CA ALA A 589 -33.52 50.83 17.50
C ALA A 589 -33.12 51.44 16.14
N SER A 590 -33.90 52.42 15.75
CA SER A 590 -33.72 53.40 14.68
C SER A 590 -32.52 54.33 14.87
N GLU A 591 -31.94 54.81 13.75
CA GLU A 591 -31.46 56.19 13.45
C GLU A 591 -30.28 56.10 12.44
N ALA A 592 -30.45 56.45 11.17
CA ALA A 592 -30.50 57.80 10.59
C ALA A 592 -29.14 58.55 10.56
N ASN A 593 -28.77 58.94 9.33
CA ASN A 593 -27.83 59.99 8.93
C ASN A 593 -26.32 59.82 9.14
N GLY A 594 -25.56 60.09 8.06
CA GLY A 594 -24.14 60.39 8.20
C GLY A 594 -23.29 60.36 6.94
N SER A 595 -23.69 61.04 5.88
CA SER A 595 -22.77 61.46 4.82
C SER A 595 -21.59 62.24 5.41
N ARG A 596 -20.35 61.79 5.22
CA ARG A 596 -19.19 62.68 5.30
C ARG A 596 -18.02 62.20 4.45
N SER A 597 -17.83 62.94 3.36
CA SER A 597 -16.58 63.19 2.67
C SER A 597 -15.42 63.48 3.64
N GLY A 598 -14.24 62.93 3.34
CA GLY A 598 -13.02 63.26 4.06
C GLY A 598 -11.77 62.81 3.32
N ASN A 599 -11.30 63.66 2.42
CA ASN A 599 -9.91 63.71 1.95
C ASN A 599 -8.93 63.53 3.12
N ARG A 600 -7.88 62.71 2.93
CA ARG A 600 -6.53 63.05 3.43
C ARG A 600 -5.43 62.33 2.65
N THR A 601 -4.64 63.17 2.01
CA THR A 601 -3.32 62.97 1.43
C THR A 601 -2.22 62.93 2.51
N HIS A 602 -1.04 62.42 2.09
CA HIS A 602 0.27 62.34 2.75
C HIS A 602 0.41 61.25 3.83
N GLY A 603 1.46 60.44 3.86
CA GLY A 603 2.68 60.39 3.06
C GLY A 603 3.75 59.67 3.90
N GLU A 604 4.35 58.62 3.34
CA GLU A 604 5.76 58.19 3.36
C GLU A 604 5.88 56.81 2.72
#